data_AF-A0AAU6TM85-F1
#
_entry.id   AF-A0AAU6TM85-F1
#
_cell.length_a   1.000
_cell.length_b   1.000
_cell.length_c   1.000
_cell.angle_alpha   90.00
_cell.angle_beta   90.00
_cell.angle_gamma   90.00
#
_symmetry.space_group_name_H-M   'P 1'
#
loop_
_entity.id
_entity.type
_entity.pdbx_description
1 polymer ?
#
loop_
_entity_poly.entity_id
_entity_poly.type
_entity_poly.pdbx_seq_one_letter_code
_entity_poly.pdbx_strand_id
1 'polypeptide(L)'
;MSLSKDIKLHHLTDPIVTGVTCHIASIEADLSLADPSDSSISCRQTGEITAQMIANIDKSKSGEVVFKKSKSIFFKSMKIRRIYDPQTQTLMYVSYSTKETSGSFKHSLSTVPLWGTAAYVEPTLVSN
;
A
#
# COMPACT_ATOMS: atom_id res chain seq x y z
N MET A 1 -28.10 21.60 -0.51
CA MET A 1 -27.66 20.19 -0.50
C MET A 1 -26.24 20.15 0.00
N SER A 2 -26.01 19.67 1.23
CA SER A 2 -24.66 19.45 1.76
C SER A 2 -24.11 18.18 1.11
N LEU A 3 -23.11 18.30 0.23
CA LEU A 3 -22.27 17.15 -0.14
C LEU A 3 -21.31 16.89 1.03
N SER A 4 -21.74 16.20 2.07
CA SER A 4 -20.79 15.69 3.07
C SER A 4 -19.95 14.61 2.40
N LYS A 5 -18.72 14.97 2.03
CA LYS A 5 -17.69 14.00 1.68
C LYS A 5 -17.29 13.28 2.95
N ASP A 6 -17.90 12.13 3.21
CA ASP A 6 -17.54 11.31 4.37
C ASP A 6 -16.17 10.67 4.14
N ILE A 7 -15.26 10.88 5.09
CA ILE A 7 -14.00 10.14 5.14
C ILE A 7 -14.27 8.83 5.84
N LYS A 8 -14.05 7.71 5.15
CA LYS A 8 -14.11 6.37 5.72
C LYS A 8 -12.72 5.83 5.95
N LEU A 9 -12.54 5.19 7.09
CA LEU A 9 -11.32 4.48 7.46
C LEU A 9 -11.50 2.99 7.20
N HIS A 10 -10.52 2.41 6.54
CA HIS A 10 -10.41 0.97 6.29
C HIS A 10 -9.04 0.51 6.78
N HIS A 11 -8.91 -0.76 7.13
CA HIS A 11 -7.59 -1.36 7.38
C HIS A 11 -7.38 -2.56 6.47
N LEU A 12 -6.11 -2.85 6.23
CA LEU A 12 -5.64 -4.01 5.49
C LEU A 12 -4.42 -4.54 6.22
N THR A 13 -4.45 -5.81 6.63
CA THR A 13 -3.24 -6.53 6.97
C THR A 13 -2.66 -7.13 5.71
N ASP A 14 -1.35 -7.00 5.52
CA ASP A 14 -0.70 -7.58 4.36
C ASP A 14 -0.82 -9.12 4.39
N PRO A 15 -1.26 -9.78 3.30
CA PRO A 15 -1.55 -11.21 3.28
C PRO A 15 -0.32 -12.11 3.41
N ILE A 16 0.88 -11.61 3.10
CA ILE A 16 2.14 -12.35 3.19
C ILE A 16 2.99 -11.83 4.35
N VAL A 17 3.16 -10.51 4.44
CA VAL A 17 3.91 -9.85 5.52
C VAL A 17 2.94 -9.44 6.61
N THR A 18 2.35 -10.43 7.27
CA THR A 18 1.25 -10.25 8.23
C THR A 18 1.59 -9.35 9.43
N GLY A 19 2.88 -9.10 9.68
CA GLY A 19 3.36 -8.09 10.61
C GLY A 19 3.12 -6.63 10.19
N VAL A 20 2.60 -6.37 8.99
CA VAL A 20 2.26 -5.03 8.49
C VAL A 20 0.75 -4.83 8.39
N THR A 21 0.27 -3.73 9.00
CA THR A 21 -1.10 -3.25 8.82
C THR A 21 -1.10 -1.86 8.23
N CYS A 22 -1.90 -1.66 7.18
CA CYS A 22 -2.14 -0.40 6.51
C CYS A 22 -3.52 0.14 6.87
N HIS A 23 -3.57 1.39 7.35
CA HIS A 23 -4.79 2.16 7.56
C HIS A 23 -5.00 3.08 6.37
N ILE A 24 -6.21 3.08 5.82
CA ILE A 24 -6.55 3.76 4.58
C ILE A 24 -7.71 4.70 4.86
N ALA A 25 -7.47 6.00 4.71
CA ALA A 25 -8.52 6.99 4.66
C ALA A 25 -8.92 7.20 3.20
N SER A 26 -10.21 7.11 2.89
CA SER A 26 -10.70 7.40 1.55
C SER A 26 -12.00 8.17 1.59
N ILE A 27 -12.20 9.05 0.61
CA ILE A 27 -13.48 9.72 0.45
C ILE A 27 -14.47 8.73 -0.16
N GLU A 28 -15.61 8.56 0.49
CA GLU A 28 -16.79 7.90 -0.07
C GLU A 28 -17.86 8.98 -0.24
N ALA A 29 -18.12 9.37 -1.49
CA ALA A 29 -19.18 10.32 -1.82
C ALA A 29 -20.17 9.66 -2.77
N ASP A 30 -21.36 10.24 -2.82
CA ASP A 30 -22.42 9.81 -3.71
C ASP A 30 -21.99 9.94 -5.18
N LEU A 31 -22.66 9.17 -6.05
CA LEU A 31 -22.18 8.63 -7.32
C LEU A 31 -21.51 9.57 -8.35
N SER A 32 -21.48 10.90 -8.18
CA SER A 32 -21.11 11.81 -9.27
C SER A 32 -19.72 12.45 -9.17
N LEU A 33 -19.05 12.46 -8.00
CA LEU A 33 -17.84 13.30 -7.81
C LEU A 33 -16.67 12.66 -7.03
N ALA A 34 -16.78 11.43 -6.53
CA ALA A 34 -15.67 10.79 -5.82
C ALA A 34 -14.61 10.26 -6.79
N ASP A 35 -13.37 10.76 -6.71
CA ASP A 35 -12.23 10.08 -7.29
C ASP A 35 -11.70 9.04 -6.29
N PRO A 36 -11.69 7.73 -6.60
CA PRO A 36 -11.13 6.70 -5.71
C PRO A 36 -9.65 6.92 -5.38
N SER A 37 -8.95 7.76 -6.13
CA SER A 37 -7.57 8.17 -5.82
C SER A 37 -7.46 9.25 -4.75
N ASP A 38 -8.57 9.87 -4.32
CA ASP A 38 -8.61 10.73 -3.12
C ASP A 38 -8.56 9.85 -1.86
N SER A 39 -7.36 9.36 -1.58
CA SER A 39 -7.06 8.46 -0.48
C SER A 39 -5.70 8.77 0.14
N SER A 40 -5.55 8.40 1.40
CA SER A 40 -4.28 8.41 2.13
C SER A 40 -4.07 7.03 2.74
N ILE A 41 -2.81 6.60 2.81
CA ILE A 41 -2.41 5.32 3.40
C ILE A 41 -1.33 5.54 4.46
N SER A 42 -1.43 4.81 5.58
CA SER A 42 -0.37 4.69 6.58
C SER A 42 -0.20 3.24 6.98
N CYS A 43 0.92 2.64 6.59
CA CYS A 43 1.31 1.29 6.92
C CYS A 43 2.32 1.30 8.07
N ARG A 44 2.11 0.43 9.06
CA ARG A 44 2.97 0.30 10.24
C ARG A 44 3.26 -1.16 10.50
N GLN A 45 4.42 -1.41 11.09
CA GLN A 45 4.69 -2.69 11.73
C GLN A 45 3.76 -2.82 12.95
N THR A 46 2.86 -3.79 12.89
CA THR A 46 1.89 -4.13 13.95
C THR A 46 2.11 -5.54 14.50
N GLY A 47 3.10 -6.26 13.97
CA GLY A 47 3.51 -7.59 14.41
C GLY A 47 4.93 -7.89 13.94
N GLU A 48 5.35 -9.14 14.15
CA GLU A 48 6.65 -9.59 13.69
C GLU A 48 6.72 -9.64 12.16
N ILE A 49 7.85 -9.21 11.60
CA ILE A 49 8.17 -9.37 10.18
C ILE A 49 9.36 -10.30 10.10
N THR A 50 9.18 -11.48 9.50
CA THR A 50 10.18 -12.55 9.46
C THR A 50 10.85 -12.65 8.09
N ALA A 51 12.07 -13.19 8.04
CA ALA A 51 12.77 -13.46 6.79
C ALA A 51 11.96 -14.37 5.85
N GLN A 52 11.17 -15.31 6.38
CA GLN A 52 10.31 -16.19 5.58
C GLN A 52 9.19 -15.41 4.88
N MET A 53 8.59 -14.41 5.54
CA MET A 53 7.60 -13.54 4.90
C MET A 53 8.23 -12.79 3.71
N ILE A 54 9.42 -12.22 3.90
CA ILE A 54 10.15 -11.50 2.84
C ILE A 54 10.66 -12.43 1.74
N ALA A 55 10.92 -13.70 2.03
CA ALA A 55 11.25 -14.69 1.01
C ALA A 55 10.06 -14.99 0.07
N ASN A 56 8.82 -14.83 0.55
CA ASN A 56 7.61 -15.21 -0.16
C ASN A 56 6.96 -14.06 -0.97
N ILE A 57 7.49 -12.84 -0.90
CA ILE A 57 6.96 -11.69 -1.68
C ILE A 57 7.56 -11.61 -3.08
N ASP A 58 6.85 -10.97 -4.01
CA ASP A 58 7.44 -10.53 -5.28
C ASP A 58 8.50 -9.42 -5.04
N LYS A 59 9.74 -9.69 -5.46
CA LYS A 59 10.88 -8.77 -5.39
C LYS A 59 11.18 -8.07 -6.72
N SER A 60 10.33 -8.25 -7.73
CA SER A 60 10.43 -7.54 -9.00
C SER A 60 10.26 -6.04 -8.81
N LYS A 61 10.78 -5.23 -9.73
CA LYS A 61 10.58 -3.77 -9.71
C LYS A 61 9.11 -3.38 -9.84
N SER A 62 8.29 -4.23 -10.45
CA SER A 62 6.85 -4.02 -10.51
C SER A 62 6.16 -4.30 -9.17
N GLY A 63 6.69 -5.17 -8.32
CA GLY A 63 6.03 -5.59 -7.09
C GLY A 63 4.62 -6.16 -7.31
N GLU A 64 3.84 -6.22 -6.24
CA GLU A 64 2.60 -7.01 -6.18
C GLU A 64 1.41 -6.19 -5.70
N VAL A 65 0.23 -6.38 -6.30
CA VAL A 65 -1.02 -5.78 -5.81
C VAL A 65 -1.58 -6.62 -4.67
N VAL A 66 -1.44 -6.12 -3.44
CA VAL A 66 -1.86 -6.82 -2.20
C VAL A 66 -3.30 -6.51 -1.81
N PHE A 67 -3.92 -5.49 -2.41
CA PHE A 67 -5.31 -5.15 -2.20
C PHE A 67 -5.95 -4.46 -3.40
N LYS A 68 -7.22 -4.75 -3.63
CA LYS A 68 -8.05 -4.13 -4.66
C LYS A 68 -9.47 -3.94 -4.12
N LYS A 69 -9.97 -2.70 -4.13
CA LYS A 69 -11.38 -2.37 -3.81
C LYS A 69 -12.02 -1.69 -5.01
N SER A 70 -13.12 -2.26 -5.50
CA SER A 70 -13.95 -1.66 -6.54
C SER A 70 -14.82 -0.55 -5.93
N LYS A 71 -14.90 0.62 -6.57
CA LYS A 71 -15.89 1.65 -6.24
C LYS A 71 -16.78 1.83 -7.48
N SER A 72 -18.07 1.50 -7.39
CA SER A 72 -18.95 1.12 -8.52
C SER A 72 -19.38 2.26 -9.45
N ILE A 73 -18.61 3.33 -9.56
CA ILE A 73 -18.95 4.48 -10.38
C ILE A 73 -17.94 4.53 -11.53
N PHE A 74 -18.28 3.89 -12.64
CA PHE A 74 -17.44 3.77 -13.84
C PHE A 74 -16.14 2.96 -13.65
N PHE A 75 -16.24 1.70 -13.23
CA PHE A 75 -15.15 0.69 -13.21
C PHE A 75 -13.83 1.09 -12.54
N LYS A 76 -13.80 2.14 -11.72
CA LYS A 76 -12.58 2.54 -11.01
C LYS A 76 -12.30 1.60 -9.85
N SER A 77 -11.05 1.16 -9.73
CA SER A 77 -10.58 0.36 -8.60
C SER A 77 -9.42 1.05 -7.91
N MET A 78 -9.50 1.16 -6.58
CA MET A 78 -8.35 1.49 -5.75
C MET A 78 -7.51 0.24 -5.57
N LYS A 79 -6.20 0.35 -5.79
CA LYS A 79 -5.23 -0.73 -5.60
C LYS A 79 -4.17 -0.27 -4.60
N ILE A 80 -3.64 -1.22 -3.84
CA ILE A 80 -2.43 -1.03 -3.04
C ILE A 80 -1.40 -2.02 -3.55
N ARG A 81 -0.23 -1.50 -3.93
CA ARG A 81 0.89 -2.28 -4.43
C ARG A 81 2.04 -2.23 -3.44
N ARG A 82 2.53 -3.41 -3.07
CA ARG A 82 3.74 -3.60 -2.28
C ARG A 82 4.94 -3.73 -3.21
N ILE A 83 5.99 -2.99 -2.92
CA ILE A 83 7.27 -3.06 -3.61
C ILE A 83 8.36 -3.20 -2.54
N TYR A 84 9.30 -4.11 -2.75
CA TYR A 84 10.46 -4.24 -1.88
C TYR A 84 11.63 -3.45 -2.45
N ASP A 85 12.19 -2.53 -1.67
CA ASP A 85 13.47 -1.92 -1.96
C ASP A 85 14.59 -2.68 -1.22
N PRO A 86 15.41 -3.47 -1.92
CA PRO A 86 16.50 -4.22 -1.31
C PRO A 86 17.66 -3.33 -0.84
N GLN A 87 17.84 -2.13 -1.39
CA GLN A 87 18.96 -1.25 -1.03
C GLN A 87 18.78 -0.69 0.37
N THR A 88 17.57 -0.25 0.68
CA THR A 88 17.22 0.29 2.00
C THR A 88 16.52 -0.74 2.89
N GLN A 89 16.30 -1.96 2.40
CA GLN A 89 15.53 -3.03 3.04
C GLN A 89 14.18 -2.51 3.57
N THR A 90 13.38 -1.97 2.65
CA THR A 90 12.12 -1.29 2.98
C THR A 90 10.97 -1.84 2.14
N LEU A 91 9.83 -2.09 2.78
CA LEU A 91 8.57 -2.37 2.10
C LEU A 91 7.86 -1.04 1.81
N MET A 92 7.61 -0.78 0.53
CA MET A 92 6.88 0.40 0.06
C MET A 92 5.47 -0.01 -0.34
N TYR A 93 4.46 0.71 0.15
CA TYR A 93 3.05 0.50 -0.16
C TYR A 93 2.51 1.73 -0.86
N VAL A 94 2.20 1.59 -2.16
CA VAL A 94 1.65 2.67 -2.98
C VAL A 94 0.16 2.41 -3.19
N SER A 95 -0.69 3.33 -2.72
CA SER A 95 -2.10 3.36 -3.10
C SER A 95 -2.27 4.18 -4.37
N TYR A 96 -3.04 3.66 -5.32
CA TYR A 96 -3.35 4.34 -6.58
C TYR A 96 -4.68 3.85 -7.16
N SER A 97 -5.33 4.68 -7.98
CA SER A 97 -6.55 4.31 -8.69
C SER A 97 -6.23 3.99 -10.15
N THR A 98 -6.83 2.92 -10.69
CA THR A 98 -6.84 2.70 -12.14
C THR A 98 -8.20 3.10 -12.69
N LYS A 99 -8.24 4.12 -13.55
CA LYS A 99 -9.40 4.41 -14.40
C LYS A 99 -9.06 3.97 -15.81
N GLU A 100 -9.99 3.27 -16.47
CA GLU A 100 -9.76 2.77 -17.84
C GLU A 100 -9.69 3.88 -18.90
N THR A 101 -10.14 5.11 -18.60
CA THR A 101 -10.34 6.16 -19.62
C THR A 101 -9.82 7.56 -19.29
N SER A 102 -9.32 7.86 -18.09
CA SER A 102 -8.68 9.17 -17.82
C SER A 102 -7.62 9.08 -16.73
N GLY A 103 -6.37 9.40 -17.07
CA GLY A 103 -5.20 9.27 -16.19
C GLY A 103 -5.23 10.17 -14.95
N SER A 104 -5.88 9.72 -13.87
CA SER A 104 -5.59 10.26 -12.54
C SER A 104 -4.26 9.69 -12.07
N PHE A 105 -3.28 10.57 -11.87
CA PHE A 105 -1.95 10.24 -11.35
C PHE A 105 -1.87 10.35 -9.82
N LYS A 106 -3.00 10.57 -9.15
CA LYS A 106 -3.05 10.70 -7.68
C LYS A 106 -2.70 9.36 -7.03
N HIS A 107 -1.76 9.43 -6.09
CA HIS A 107 -1.25 8.29 -5.35
C HIS A 107 -0.87 8.71 -3.92
N SER A 108 -0.74 7.73 -3.04
CA SER A 108 -0.19 7.90 -1.69
C SER A 108 0.82 6.79 -1.43
N LEU A 109 1.88 7.11 -0.69
CA LEU A 109 2.98 6.18 -0.38
C LEU A 109 3.13 6.08 1.13
N SER A 110 3.30 4.85 1.61
CA SER A 110 3.80 4.56 2.96
C SER A 110 4.98 3.60 2.87
N THR A 111 5.95 3.75 3.77
CA THR A 111 7.11 2.86 3.86
C THR A 111 7.18 2.20 5.22
N VAL A 112 7.60 0.94 5.25
CA VAL A 112 7.87 0.17 6.47
C VAL A 112 9.29 -0.38 6.35
N PRO A 113 10.27 0.18 7.09
CA PRO A 113 11.62 -0.35 7.08
C PRO A 113 11.65 -1.73 7.74
N LEU A 114 12.52 -2.61 7.24
CA LEU A 114 12.79 -3.89 7.92
C LEU A 114 13.75 -3.73 9.11
N TRP A 115 14.40 -2.56 9.26
CA TRP A 115 15.27 -2.27 10.40
C TRP A 115 14.56 -2.53 11.74
N GLY A 116 15.20 -3.29 12.61
CA GLY A 116 14.64 -3.68 13.91
C GLY A 116 13.62 -4.82 13.85
N THR A 117 13.48 -5.49 12.71
CA THR A 117 12.65 -6.70 12.55
C THR A 117 13.51 -7.95 12.40
N ALA A 118 12.90 -9.12 12.59
CA ALA A 118 13.54 -10.43 12.35
C ALA A 118 13.86 -10.69 10.85
N ALA A 119 13.44 -9.81 9.95
CA ALA A 119 13.75 -9.88 8.54
C ALA A 119 14.91 -8.99 8.10
N TYR A 120 15.44 -8.13 8.98
CA TYR A 120 16.57 -7.27 8.64
C TYR A 120 17.83 -8.12 8.42
N VAL A 121 18.55 -7.85 7.33
CA VAL A 121 19.86 -8.43 7.07
C VAL A 121 20.88 -7.31 7.23
N GLU A 122 21.80 -7.44 8.19
CA GLU A 122 22.86 -6.45 8.32
C GLU A 122 23.69 -6.38 7.03
N PRO A 123 23.92 -5.17 6.47
CA PRO A 123 24.80 -5.03 5.32
C PRO A 123 26.18 -5.56 5.70
N THR A 124 26.65 -6.59 4.99
CA THR A 124 28.03 -7.06 5.15
C THR A 124 28.96 -5.93 4.73
N LEU A 125 29.68 -5.36 5.69
CA LEU A 125 30.80 -4.47 5.42
C LEU A 125 31.84 -5.28 4.65
N VAL A 126 31.85 -5.14 3.33
CA VAL A 126 32.96 -5.66 2.52
C VAL A 126 34.16 -4.79 2.87
N SER A 127 35.07 -5.32 3.69
CA SER A 127 36.39 -4.77 3.89
C SER A 127 37.13 -4.86 2.55
N ASN A 128 37.31 -3.71 1.88
CA ASN A 128 38.30 -3.56 0.81
C ASN A 128 39.71 -3.56 1.40
#